data_AF-A0A3C2BBE3-F1
#
_entry.id   AF-A0A3C2BBE3-F1
#
_cell.length_a   1.000
_cell.length_b   1.000
_cell.length_c   1.000
_cell.angle_alpha   90.00
_cell.angle_beta   90.00
_cell.angle_gamma   90.00
#
_symmetry.space_group_name_H-M   'P 1'
#
loop_
_entity.id
_entity.type
_entity.pdbx_description
1 polymer ?
#
loop_
_entity_poly.entity_id
_entity_poly.type
_entity_poly.pdbx_seq_one_letter_code
_entity_poly.pdbx_strand_id
1 'polypeptide(L)' 'MNKITIIGTGSVGSTIAYTLAVQGMASEIVMIDINEKKARGEAL' A
#
# COMPACT_ATOMS: atom_id res chain seq x y z
N MET A 1 2.59 6.87 -15.51
CA MET A 1 2.18 7.27 -14.15
C MET A 1 1.33 6.13 -13.62
N ASN A 2 1.91 5.30 -12.75
CA ASN A 2 1.32 4.02 -12.35
C ASN A 2 0.66 4.19 -10.99
N LYS A 3 -0.67 4.19 -10.97
CA LYS A 3 -1.48 4.16 -9.75
C LYS A 3 -1.81 2.71 -9.41
N ILE A 4 -1.46 2.26 -8.21
CA ILE A 4 -1.67 0.89 -7.75
C ILE A 4 -2.54 0.92 -6.49
N THR A 5 -3.57 0.08 -6.46
CA THR A 5 -4.46 -0.06 -5.30
C THR A 5 -4.26 -1.44 -4.69
N ILE A 6 -4.06 -1.49 -3.37
CA ILE A 6 -3.89 -2.71 -2.59
C ILE A 6 -5.06 -2.83 -1.61
N ILE A 7 -5.81 -3.94 -1.72
CA ILE A 7 -6.94 -4.25 -0.86
C ILE A 7 -6.49 -5.30 0.16
N GLY A 8 -6.37 -4.89 1.41
CA GLY A 8 -5.82 -5.65 2.53
C GLY A 8 -4.44 -5.13 2.93
N THR A 9 -4.35 -4.58 4.14
CA THR A 9 -3.12 -4.07 4.77
C THR A 9 -2.56 -5.09 5.76
N GLY A 10 -2.63 -6.37 5.41
CA GLY A 10 -1.93 -7.45 6.11
C GLY A 10 -0.44 -7.48 5.75
N SER A 11 0.31 -8.42 6.32
CA SER A 11 1.76 -8.55 6.07
C SER A 11 2.10 -8.62 4.58
N VAL A 12 1.25 -9.28 3.78
CA VAL A 12 1.44 -9.40 2.33
C VAL A 12 1.21 -8.06 1.62
N GLY A 13 0.07 -7.42 1.85
CA GLY A 13 -0.25 -6.14 1.20
C GLY A 13 0.73 -5.03 1.54
N SER A 14 1.13 -4.93 2.81
CA SER A 14 2.15 -3.97 3.27
C SER A 14 3.52 -4.21 2.64
N THR A 15 3.97 -5.47 2.56
CA THR A 15 5.27 -5.80 1.94
C THR A 15 5.28 -5.44 0.45
N ILE A 16 4.17 -5.69 -0.24
CA ILE A 16 4.01 -5.32 -1.65
C ILE A 16 4.04 -3.78 -1.80
N ALA A 17 3.27 -3.06 -0.98
CA ALA A 17 3.24 -1.59 -0.99
C ALA A 17 4.66 -1.01 -0.80
N TYR A 18 5.38 -1.52 0.21
CA TYR A 18 6.75 -1.11 0.50
C TYR A 18 7.69 -1.37 -0.67
N THR A 19 7.64 -2.57 -1.25
CA THR A 19 8.52 -2.96 -2.37
C THR A 19 8.25 -2.07 -3.60
N LEU A 20 6.98 -1.85 -3.94
CA LEU A 20 6.58 -0.98 -5.06
C LEU A 20 7.04 0.46 -4.88
N ALA A 21 6.97 0.98 -3.63
CA ALA A 21 7.44 2.32 -3.29
C ALA A 21 8.97 2.43 -3.41
N VAL A 22 9.71 1.49 -2.82
CA VAL A 22 11.19 1.49 -2.83
C VAL A 22 11.75 1.31 -4.23
N GLN A 23 11.12 0.46 -5.05
CA GLN A 23 11.55 0.25 -6.44
C GLN A 23 11.09 1.36 -7.39
N GLY A 24 10.33 2.35 -6.92
CA GLY A 24 9.80 3.44 -7.75
C GLY A 24 8.83 2.97 -8.84
N MET A 25 8.19 1.82 -8.64
CA MET A 25 7.31 1.19 -9.65
C MET A 25 5.92 1.84 -9.69
N ALA A 26 5.50 2.43 -8.57
CA ALA A 26 4.23 3.13 -8.43
C ALA A 26 4.47 4.61 -8.15
N SER A 27 3.76 5.48 -8.86
CA SER A 27 3.72 6.91 -8.57
C SER A 27 2.66 7.27 -7.51
N GLU A 28 1.69 6.38 -7.30
CA GLU A 28 0.65 6.51 -6.28
C GLU A 28 0.26 5.11 -5.81
N ILE A 29 0.22 4.91 -4.48
CA ILE A 29 -0.23 3.66 -3.86
C ILE A 29 -1.43 3.97 -2.98
N VAL A 30 -2.53 3.26 -3.20
CA VAL A 30 -3.76 3.39 -2.42
C VAL A 30 -3.95 2.15 -1.57
N MET A 31 -4.03 2.32 -0.25
CA MET A 31 -4.24 1.24 0.71
C MET A 31 -5.70 1.21 1.17
N ILE A 32 -6.35 0.05 1.03
CA ILE A 32 -7.75 -0.17 1.48
C ILE A 32 -7.78 -1.31 2.48
N ASP A 33 -8.37 -1.10 3.66
CA ASP A 33 -8.63 -2.13 4.65
C ASP A 33 -9.90 -1.79 5.44
N ILE A 34 -10.54 -2.80 6.03
CA ILE A 34 -11.66 -2.59 6.95
C ILE A 34 -11.19 -1.88 8.23
N ASN A 35 -9.94 -2.08 8.63
CA ASN A 35 -9.30 -1.33 9.70
C ASN A 35 -8.61 -0.08 9.14
N GLU A 36 -9.35 1.03 9.10
CA GLU A 36 -8.86 2.31 8.57
C GLU A 36 -7.60 2.81 9.29
N LYS A 37 -7.50 2.62 10.61
CA LYS A 37 -6.30 3.01 11.37
C LYS A 37 -5.08 2.22 10.93
N LYS A 38 -5.25 0.92 10.65
CA LYS A 38 -4.19 0.08 10.12
C LYS A 38 -3.80 0.49 8.71
N ALA A 39 -4.78 0.66 7.82
CA ALA A 39 -4.51 1.10 6.44
C ALA A 39 -3.75 2.43 6.38
N ARG A 40 -4.12 3.38 7.24
CA ARG A 40 -3.43 4.66 7.36
C ARG A 40 -2.02 4.51 7.94
N GLY A 41 -1.84 3.63 8.94
CA GLY A 41 -0.53 3.36 9.53
C GLY A 41 0.46 2.74 8.54
N GLU A 42 -0.04 1.87 7.65
CA GLU A 42 0.77 1.19 6.62
C GLU A 42 1.02 2.05 5.37
N ALA A 43 0.28 3.16 5.22
CA ALA A 43 0.41 4.08 4.09
C ALA A 43 1.35 5.28 4.35
N LEU A 44 1.76 5.49 5.60
CA LEU A 44 2.66 6.58 6.04
C LEU A 44 4.13 6.16 5.97
#